data_AF-A0AAW7YX96-F1
#
_entry.id   AF-A0AAW7YX96-F1
#
_cell.length_a   1.000
_cell.length_b   1.000
_cell.length_c   1.000
_cell.angle_alpha   90.00
_cell.angle_beta   90.00
_cell.angle_gamma   90.00
#
_symmetry.space_group_name_H-M   'P 1'
#
loop_
_entity.id
_entity.type
_entity.pdbx_description
1 polymer ?
#
loop_
_entity_poly.entity_id
_entity_poly.type
_entity_poly.pdbx_seq_one_letter_code
_entity_poly.pdbx_strand_id
1 'polypeptide(L)' 'TTAVLSVRGRVDRIDRRLDDEGNEELVVVDYKTSRRTCTEDEARSSLQLAMYAAATARSLRRPCTRVELHHVPSATV' A
#
# COMPACT_ATOMS: atom_id res chain seq x y z
N THR A 1 -14.81 -5.13 26.39
CA THR A 1 -14.22 -4.41 25.24
C THR A 1 -12.74 -4.71 25.18
N THR A 2 -12.21 -5.14 24.04
CA THR A 2 -10.76 -5.33 23.89
C THR A 2 -10.11 -3.97 23.61
N ALA A 3 -9.12 -3.56 24.42
CA ALA A 3 -8.47 -2.25 24.29
C ALA A 3 -7.56 -2.14 23.05
N VAL A 4 -7.29 -3.26 22.37
CA VAL A 4 -6.39 -3.35 21.22
C VAL A 4 -6.97 -4.28 20.17
N LEU A 5 -6.82 -3.88 18.91
CA LEU A 5 -7.16 -4.68 17.75
C LEU A 5 -5.90 -5.43 17.24
N SER A 6 -6.04 -6.71 16.93
CA SER A 6 -5.02 -7.47 16.20
C SER A 6 -5.47 -7.63 14.75
N VAL A 7 -4.65 -7.17 13.81
CA VAL A 7 -4.92 -7.24 12.36
C VAL A 7 -3.83 -8.04 11.69
N ARG A 8 -4.22 -8.90 10.75
CA ARG A 8 -3.30 -9.67 9.90
C ARG A 8 -3.72 -9.54 8.45
N GLY A 9 -2.74 -9.58 7.56
CA GLY A 9 -2.94 -9.50 6.12
C GLY A 9 -1.65 -9.82 5.38
N ARG A 10 -1.71 -9.76 4.05
CA ARG A 10 -0.54 -9.90 3.17
C ARG A 10 -0.47 -8.66 2.29
N VAL A 11 0.70 -8.04 2.27
CA VAL A 11 1.03 -6.98 1.31
C VAL A 11 1.54 -7.67 0.04
N ASP A 12 1.10 -7.21 -1.13
CA ASP A 12 1.54 -7.79 -2.41
C ASP A 12 3.02 -7.54 -2.65
N ARG A 13 3.49 -6.29 -2.46
CA ARG A 13 4.87 -5.88 -2.66
C ARG A 13 5.24 -4.62 -1.85
N ILE A 14 6.50 -4.55 -1.42
CA ILE A 14 7.08 -3.41 -0.71
C ILE A 14 8.38 -3.01 -1.43
N ASP A 15 8.48 -1.75 -1.84
CA ASP A 15 9.65 -1.18 -2.49
C ASP A 15 10.39 -0.20 -1.57
N ARG A 16 11.70 0.00 -1.82
CA ARG A 16 12.46 1.15 -1.30
C ARG A 16 12.51 2.23 -2.36
N ARG A 17 12.21 3.47 -2.00
CA ARG A 17 12.22 4.64 -2.89
C ARG A 17 12.84 5.84 -2.18
N LEU A 18 13.11 6.89 -2.94
CA LEU A 18 13.42 8.21 -2.38
C LEU A 18 12.12 9.04 -2.37
N ASP A 19 11.88 9.75 -1.27
CA ASP A 19 10.83 10.77 -1.19
C ASP A 19 11.22 12.04 -1.97
N ASP A 20 10.33 13.03 -1.97
CA ASP A 20 10.53 14.29 -2.71
C ASP A 20 11.71 15.12 -2.15
N GLU A 21 12.10 14.89 -0.89
CA GLU A 21 13.28 15.48 -0.24
C GLU A 21 14.56 14.64 -0.41
N GLY A 22 14.49 13.48 -1.08
CA GLY A 22 15.63 12.60 -1.34
C GLY A 22 15.98 11.65 -0.20
N ASN A 23 15.13 11.50 0.82
CA ASN A 23 15.30 10.52 1.89
C ASN A 23 14.72 9.16 1.50
N GLU A 24 15.27 8.09 2.05
CA GLU A 24 14.79 6.75 1.76
C GLU A 24 13.46 6.43 2.50
N GLU A 25 12.40 6.13 1.75
CA GLU A 25 11.12 5.64 2.28
C GLU A 25 10.79 4.22 1.77
N LEU A 26 9.76 3.61 2.36
CA LEU A 26 9.12 2.40 1.87
C LEU A 26 7.81 2.73 1.17
N VAL A 27 7.50 2.03 0.09
CA VAL A 27 6.24 2.18 -0.66
C VAL A 27 5.51 0.85 -0.71
N VAL A 28 4.24 0.84 -0.28
CA VAL A 28 3.35 -0.30 -0.45
C VAL A 28 2.78 -0.27 -1.86
N VAL A 29 2.94 -1.37 -2.59
CA VAL A 29 2.41 -1.54 -3.95
C VAL A 29 1.35 -2.63 -3.93
N ASP A 30 0.15 -2.32 -4.40
CA ASP A 30 -0.98 -3.25 -4.50
C ASP A 30 -1.43 -3.35 -5.96
N TYR A 31 -1.75 -4.58 -6.39
CA TYR A 31 -2.22 -4.84 -7.73
C TYR A 31 -3.68 -5.28 -7.71
N LYS A 32 -4.54 -4.59 -8.48
CA LYS A 32 -5.93 -4.99 -8.66
C LYS A 32 -6.18 -5.47 -10.08
N THR A 33 -6.88 -6.61 -10.19
CA THR A 33 -7.28 -7.24 -11.46
C THR A 33 -8.76 -7.03 -11.79
N SER A 34 -9.40 -6.04 -11.16
CA SER A 34 -10.80 -5.68 -11.41
C SER A 34 -11.06 -5.33 -12.88
N ARG A 35 -12.32 -5.29 -13.31
CA ARG A 35 -12.64 -4.88 -14.71
C ARG A 35 -12.47 -3.40 -14.98
N ARG A 36 -12.57 -2.57 -13.93
CA ARG A 36 -12.41 -1.11 -14.02
C ARG A 36 -11.02 -0.74 -13.55
N THR A 37 -10.46 0.28 -14.21
CA THR A 37 -9.22 0.93 -13.83
C THR A 37 -9.36 1.52 -12.43
N CYS A 38 -8.31 1.40 -11.63
CA CYS A 38 -8.24 2.07 -10.34
C CYS A 38 -8.00 3.56 -10.53
N THR A 39 -8.59 4.37 -9.65
CA THR A 39 -8.37 5.81 -9.61
C THR A 39 -7.45 6.20 -8.45
N GLU A 40 -6.81 7.35 -8.57
CA GLU A 40 -6.00 7.90 -7.48
C GLU A 40 -6.83 8.16 -6.22
N ASP A 41 -8.11 8.55 -6.38
CA ASP A 41 -9.01 8.81 -5.26
C ASP A 41 -9.36 7.53 -4.47
N GLU A 42 -9.56 6.41 -5.16
CA GLU A 42 -9.72 5.09 -4.54
C GLU A 42 -8.46 4.69 -3.78
N ALA A 43 -7.27 4.98 -4.31
CA ALA A 43 -6.02 4.71 -3.60
C ALA A 43 -5.90 5.58 -2.33
N ARG A 44 -6.20 6.88 -2.45
CA ARG A 44 -6.11 7.86 -1.36
C ARG A 44 -7.08 7.57 -0.21
N SER A 45 -8.28 7.08 -0.51
CA SER A 45 -9.34 6.80 0.47
C SER A 45 -9.35 5.35 0.99
N SER A 46 -8.45 4.49 0.52
CA SER A 46 -8.45 3.06 0.86
C SER A 46 -7.94 2.79 2.28
N LEU A 47 -8.85 2.36 3.16
CA LEU A 47 -8.50 1.88 4.50
C LEU A 47 -7.52 0.70 4.46
N GLN A 48 -7.66 -0.20 3.48
CA GLN A 48 -6.75 -1.33 3.32
C GLN A 48 -5.30 -0.86 3.10
N LEU A 49 -5.10 0.07 2.15
CA LEU A 49 -3.77 0.61 1.85
C LEU A 49 -3.19 1.38 3.03
N ALA A 50 -4.02 2.18 3.72
CA ALA A 50 -3.60 2.89 4.92
C ALA A 50 -3.13 1.93 6.04
N MET A 51 -3.88 0.84 6.27
CA MET A 51 -3.50 -0.18 7.25
C MET A 51 -2.20 -0.89 6.86
N TYR A 52 -1.97 -1.14 5.57
CA TYR A 52 -0.74 -1.75 5.08
C TYR A 52 0.47 -0.81 5.24
N ALA A 53 0.33 0.48 4.90
CA ALA A 53 1.39 1.46 5.10
C ALA A 53 1.75 1.59 6.58
N ALA A 54 0.76 1.73 7.46
CA ALA A 54 0.96 1.81 8.91
C ALA A 54 1.62 0.54 9.49
N ALA A 55 1.17 -0.64 9.07
CA ALA A 55 1.75 -1.91 9.50
C ALA A 55 3.18 -2.08 8.98
N THR A 56 3.47 -1.65 7.74
CA THR A 56 4.81 -1.70 7.14
C THR A 56 5.77 -0.78 7.88
N ALA A 57 5.38 0.49 8.10
CA ALA A 57 6.20 1.44 8.84
C ALA A 57 6.54 0.93 10.24
N ARG A 58 5.54 0.39 10.94
CA ARG A 58 5.72 -0.13 12.31
C ARG A 58 6.54 -1.41 12.34
N SER A 59 6.33 -2.33 11.41
CA SER A 59 7.03 -3.63 11.38
C SER A 59 8.49 -3.49 10.96
N LEU A 60 8.75 -2.66 9.94
CA LEU A 60 10.07 -2.50 9.34
C LEU A 60 10.85 -1.30 9.89
N ARG A 61 10.25 -0.50 10.76
CA ARG A 61 10.87 0.64 11.46
C ARG A 61 11.47 1.68 10.50
N ARG A 62 10.79 1.94 9.38
CA ARG A 62 11.15 2.93 8.37
C ARG A 62 9.90 3.70 7.90
N PRO A 63 10.02 4.96 7.46
CA PRO A 63 8.88 5.71 6.94
C PRO A 63 8.18 4.97 5.78
N CYS A 64 6.84 4.99 5.78
CA CYS A 64 6.01 4.46 4.70
C CYS A 64 4.73 5.30 4.63
N THR A 65 4.81 6.38 3.85
CA THR A 65 3.72 7.37 3.71
C THR A 65 3.10 7.35 2.33
N ARG A 66 3.74 6.67 1.37
CA ARG A 66 3.28 6.54 -0.01
C ARG A 66 2.76 5.13 -0.29
N VAL A 67 1.68 5.06 -1.06
CA VAL A 67 1.09 3.83 -1.57
C VAL A 67 0.88 3.94 -3.07
N GLU A 68 0.98 2.82 -3.77
CA GLU A 68 0.71 2.73 -5.20
C GLU A 68 -0.34 1.65 -5.46
N LEU A 69 -1.39 2.02 -6.19
CA LEU A 69 -2.44 1.11 -6.61
C LEU A 69 -2.37 0.93 -8.12
N HIS A 70 -1.90 -0.23 -8.55
CA HIS A 70 -1.75 -0.54 -9.97
C HIS A 70 -2.88 -1.44 -10.44
N HIS A 71 -3.49 -1.05 -11.56
CA HIS A 71 -4.46 -1.89 -12.22
C HIS A 71 -3.76 -2.80 -13.24
N VAL A 72 -3.97 -4.11 -13.13
CA VAL A 72 -3.43 -5.12 -14.06
C VAL A 72 -4.60 -5.78 -14.78
N PRO A 73 -4.93 -5.35 -16.01
CA PRO A 73 -5.96 -5.99 -16.81
C PRO A 73 -5.52 -7.41 -17.16
N SER A 74 -6.21 -8.40 -16.61
CA SER A 74 -5.97 -9.82 -16.89
C SER A 74 -6.58 -10.20 -18.25
N ALA A 75 -6.00 -9.77 -19.37
CA ALA A 75 -6.15 -10.43 -20.68
C ALA A 75 -5.44 -9.67 -21.82
N THR A 76 -4.12 -9.86 -21.95
CA THR A 76 -3.52 -10.10 -23.27
C THR A 76 -2.35 -11.07 -23.08
N VAL A 77 -2.57 -12.33 -23.47
CA VAL A 77 -1.51 -13.20 -24.01
C VAL A 77 -1.84 -13.39 -25.47
#